data_AF-A0A109G787-F1
#
_entry.id   AF-A0A109G787-F1
#
_cell.length_a   1.000
_cell.length_b   1.000
_cell.length_c   1.000
_cell.angle_alpha   90.00
_cell.angle_beta   90.00
_cell.angle_gamma   90.00
#
_symmetry.space_group_name_H-M   'P 1'
#
loop_
_entity.id
_entity.type
_entity.pdbx_description
1 polymer ?
#
loop_
_entity_poly.entity_id
_entity_poly.type
_entity_poly.pdbx_seq_one_letter_code
_entity_poly.pdbx_strand_id
1 'polypeptide(L)'
;MGEKLQNNKSNKALRIGTNIVIILLIIGAIQMFYDEDYKNDHYGWLFLIVCWIVRSVFNITISLKEGDKKSVLLDLGLVLFSFYLIFVYSTKYFF
;
A
#
# COMPACT_ATOMS: atom_id res chain seq x y z
N MET A 1 30.60 -1.51 -10.98
CA MET A 1 30.02 -2.84 -10.69
C MET A 1 29.49 -2.96 -9.25
N GLY A 2 30.16 -2.41 -8.23
CA GLY A 2 29.69 -2.45 -6.83
C GLY A 2 28.34 -1.77 -6.57
N GLU A 3 28.09 -0.61 -7.18
CA GLU A 3 26.85 0.16 -6.98
C GLU A 3 25.58 -0.57 -7.44
N LYS A 4 25.66 -1.29 -8.57
CA LYS A 4 24.57 -2.12 -9.11
C LYS A 4 24.26 -3.31 -8.19
N LEU A 5 25.30 -3.87 -7.54
CA LEU A 5 25.19 -4.98 -6.61
C LEU A 5 24.55 -4.52 -5.27
N GLN A 6 24.93 -3.34 -4.80
CA GLN A 6 24.38 -2.72 -3.59
C GLN A 6 22.90 -2.33 -3.76
N ASN A 7 22.53 -1.76 -4.92
CA ASN A 7 21.14 -1.45 -5.25
C ASN A 7 20.26 -2.70 -5.30
N ASN A 8 20.75 -3.80 -5.89
CA ASN A 8 20.00 -5.06 -5.94
C ASN A 8 19.74 -5.63 -4.52
N LYS A 9 20.75 -5.59 -3.64
CA LYS A 9 20.59 -6.02 -2.24
C LYS A 9 19.60 -5.13 -1.47
N SER A 10 19.67 -3.81 -1.66
CA SER A 10 18.74 -2.84 -1.04
C SER A 10 17.30 -3.02 -1.52
N ASN A 11 17.08 -3.21 -2.83
CA ASN A 11 15.75 -3.46 -3.38
C ASN A 11 15.16 -4.78 -2.85
N LYS A 12 16.00 -5.81 -2.68
CA LYS A 12 15.57 -7.08 -2.07
C LYS A 12 15.13 -6.90 -0.62
N ALA A 13 15.88 -6.15 0.19
CA ALA A 13 15.52 -5.85 1.57
C ALA A 13 14.22 -5.03 1.66
N LEU A 14 14.07 -4.01 0.80
CA LEU A 14 12.85 -3.21 0.71
C LEU A 14 11.63 -4.04 0.31
N ARG A 15 11.75 -4.95 -0.66
CA ARG A 15 10.66 -5.87 -1.04
C ARG A 15 10.25 -6.77 0.13
N ILE A 16 11.20 -7.31 0.87
CA ILE A 16 10.93 -8.16 2.04
C ILE A 16 10.22 -7.35 3.13
N GLY A 17 10.75 -6.17 3.49
CA GLY A 17 10.12 -5.30 4.48
C GLY A 17 8.70 -4.88 4.09
N THR A 18 8.51 -4.53 2.82
CA THR A 18 7.20 -4.17 2.27
C THR A 18 6.22 -5.33 2.37
N ASN A 19 6.63 -6.54 2.00
CA ASN A 19 5.78 -7.73 2.12
C ASN A 19 5.38 -8.01 3.57
N ILE A 20 6.29 -7.84 4.54
CA ILE A 20 5.98 -7.99 5.97
C ILE A 20 4.91 -6.97 6.39
N VAL A 21 5.08 -5.70 6.02
CA VAL A 21 4.10 -4.65 6.33
C VAL A 21 2.74 -4.94 5.69
N ILE A 22 2.71 -5.37 4.43
CA ILE A 22 1.47 -5.76 3.74
C ILE A 22 0.77 -6.92 4.46
N ILE A 23 1.51 -7.95 4.87
CA ILE A 23 0.92 -9.08 5.61
C ILE A 23 0.32 -8.61 6.95
N LEU A 24 1.02 -7.75 7.69
CA LEU A 24 0.50 -7.18 8.94
C LEU A 24 -0.78 -6.37 8.73
N LEU A 25 -0.83 -5.57 7.66
CA LEU A 25 -2.02 -4.78 7.31
C LEU A 25 -3.19 -5.67 6.86
N ILE A 26 -2.94 -6.77 6.15
CA ILE A 26 -3.97 -7.75 5.77
C ILE A 26 -4.51 -8.46 7.02
N ILE A 27 -3.64 -8.86 7.95
CA ILE A 27 -4.07 -9.45 9.23
C ILE A 27 -4.95 -8.46 9.99
N GLY A 28 -4.55 -7.18 10.09
CA GLY A 28 -5.36 -6.13 10.70
C GLY A 28 -6.71 -5.94 10.01
N ALA A 29 -6.76 -5.99 8.68
CA ALA A 29 -8.02 -5.92 7.93
C ALA A 29 -8.94 -7.10 8.28
N ILE A 30 -8.41 -8.33 8.29
CA ILE A 30 -9.18 -9.54 8.64
C ILE A 30 -9.68 -9.45 10.08
N GLN A 31 -8.85 -9.00 11.03
CA GLN A 31 -9.27 -8.80 12.42
C GLN A 31 -10.46 -7.85 12.53
N MET A 32 -10.45 -6.75 11.77
CA MET A 32 -11.55 -5.77 11.79
C MET A 32 -12.83 -6.29 11.13
N PHE A 33 -12.74 -7.16 10.12
CA PHE A 33 -13.90 -7.76 9.45
C PHE A 33 -14.54 -8.93 10.22
N TYR A 34 -13.76 -9.62 11.05
CA TYR A 34 -14.23 -10.77 11.83
C TYR A 34 -14.45 -10.44 13.30
N ASP A 35 -14.39 -9.16 13.66
CA ASP A 35 -14.76 -8.67 14.98
C ASP A 35 -16.28 -8.78 15.19
N GLU A 36 -16.73 -8.96 16.43
CA GLU A 36 -18.15 -9.17 16.75
C GLU A 36 -19.00 -7.93 16.44
N ASP A 37 -18.40 -6.75 16.48
CA ASP A 37 -19.02 -5.49 16.09
C ASP A 37 -18.90 -5.25 14.58
N TYR A 38 -19.95 -5.57 13.83
CA TYR A 38 -20.11 -5.27 12.39
C TYR A 38 -19.94 -3.78 12.03
N LYS A 39 -19.96 -2.90 13.03
CA LYS A 39 -19.55 -1.50 12.83
C LYS A 39 -18.09 -1.44 12.40
N ASN A 40 -17.18 -2.27 12.90
CA ASN A 40 -15.74 -2.18 12.62
C ASN A 40 -15.33 -2.59 11.19
N ASP A 41 -16.25 -3.11 10.37
CA ASP A 41 -16.02 -3.41 8.96
C ASP A 41 -15.46 -2.21 8.17
N HIS A 42 -15.83 -0.99 8.56
CA HIS A 42 -15.27 0.21 7.92
C HIS A 42 -13.77 0.37 8.12
N TYR A 43 -13.27 0.02 9.31
CA TYR A 43 -11.83 0.01 9.56
C TYR A 43 -11.15 -1.08 8.74
N GLY A 44 -11.80 -2.23 8.53
CA GLY A 44 -11.31 -3.27 7.61
C GLY A 44 -11.09 -2.73 6.19
N TRP A 45 -12.08 -2.01 5.65
CA TRP A 45 -11.95 -1.33 4.35
C TRP A 45 -10.84 -0.27 4.33
N LEU A 46 -10.69 0.52 5.39
CA LEU A 46 -9.60 1.50 5.52
C LEU A 46 -8.23 0.81 5.54
N PHE A 47 -8.08 -0.29 6.27
CA PHE A 47 -6.85 -1.08 6.30
C PHE A 47 -6.49 -1.60 4.91
N LEU A 48 -7.46 -2.06 4.11
CA LEU A 48 -7.23 -2.47 2.72
C LEU A 48 -6.77 -1.32 1.82
N ILE A 49 -7.39 -0.14 1.94
CA ILE A 49 -6.99 1.04 1.16
C ILE A 49 -5.56 1.47 1.53
N VAL A 50 -5.24 1.52 2.82
CA VAL A 50 -3.87 1.80 3.31
C VAL A 50 -2.89 0.76 2.79
N CYS A 51 -3.27 -0.52 2.79
CA CYS A 51 -2.52 -1.61 2.19
C CYS A 51 -2.13 -1.33 0.73
N TRP A 52 -3.10 -0.89 -0.08
CA TRP A 52 -2.85 -0.54 -1.48
C TRP A 52 -1.96 0.68 -1.64
N ILE A 53 -2.15 1.74 -0.84
CA ILE A 53 -1.29 2.93 -0.88
C ILE A 53 0.15 2.55 -0.54
N VAL A 54 0.37 1.84 0.56
CA VAL A 54 1.70 1.41 1.00
C VAL A 54 2.38 0.58 -0.08
N ARG A 55 1.70 -0.44 -0.59
CA ARG A 55 2.21 -1.29 -1.68
C ARG A 55 2.60 -0.46 -2.90
N SER A 56 1.76 0.48 -3.29
CA SER A 56 1.94 1.27 -4.51
C SER A 56 3.08 2.27 -4.39
N VAL A 57 3.24 2.95 -3.24
CA VAL A 57 4.38 3.84 -2.95
C VAL A 57 5.71 3.10 -2.97
N PHE A 58 5.76 1.90 -2.37
CA PHE A 58 6.97 1.07 -2.40
C PHE A 58 7.30 0.59 -3.81
N ASN A 59 6.29 0.17 -4.59
CA ASN A 59 6.49 -0.18 -5.99
C ASN A 59 7.01 1.01 -6.80
N ILE A 60 6.45 2.21 -6.65
CA ILE A 60 6.95 3.43 -7.31
C ILE A 60 8.43 3.63 -7.00
N THR A 61 8.82 3.49 -5.73
CA THR A 61 10.22 3.67 -5.30
C THR A 61 11.15 2.65 -5.99
N ILE A 62 10.72 1.40 -6.12
CA ILE A 62 11.50 0.34 -6.78
C ILE A 62 11.53 0.56 -8.30
N SER A 63 10.37 0.82 -8.92
CA SER A 63 10.23 1.01 -10.37
C SER A 63 10.94 2.28 -10.85
N LEU A 64 10.99 3.35 -10.05
CA LEU A 64 11.81 4.53 -10.34
C LEU A 64 13.30 4.22 -10.35
N LYS A 65 13.78 3.41 -9.39
CA LYS A 65 15.17 2.93 -9.36
C LYS A 65 15.50 1.99 -10.52
N GLU A 66 14.52 1.21 -10.97
CA GLU A 66 14.66 0.24 -12.07
C GLU A 66 14.39 0.87 -13.46
N GLY A 67 13.90 2.10 -13.51
CA GLY A 67 13.60 2.83 -14.76
C GLY A 67 12.30 2.42 -15.45
N ASP A 68 11.42 1.66 -14.79
CA ASP A 68 10.15 1.20 -15.33
C ASP A 68 9.04 2.26 -15.17
N LYS A 69 8.94 3.12 -16.19
CA LYS A 69 7.99 4.24 -16.21
C LYS A 69 6.52 3.79 -16.28
N LYS A 70 6.22 2.59 -16.80
CA LYS A 70 4.83 2.11 -16.95
C LYS A 70 4.24 1.73 -15.60
N SER A 71 5.01 0.97 -14.81
CA SER A 71 4.61 0.56 -13.46
C SER A 71 4.41 1.78 -12.57
N VAL A 72 5.31 2.78 -12.63
CA VAL A 72 5.17 4.04 -11.88
C VAL A 72 3.86 4.77 -12.19
N LEU A 73 3.44 4.85 -13.46
CA LEU A 73 2.18 5.52 -13.83
C LEU A 73 0.95 4.78 -13.30
N LEU A 74 0.94 3.45 -13.37
CA LEU A 74 -0.15 2.63 -12.83
C LEU A 74 -0.25 2.79 -11.32
N ASP A 75 0.88 2.71 -10.63
CA ASP A 75 0.92 2.85 -9.18
C ASP A 75 0.54 4.28 -8.73
N LEU A 76 1.00 5.31 -9.45
CA LEU A 76 0.58 6.69 -9.16
C LEU A 76 -0.94 6.87 -9.29
N GLY A 77 -1.53 6.28 -10.34
CA GLY A 77 -2.98 6.25 -10.51
C GLY A 77 -3.69 5.54 -9.35
N LEU A 78 -3.13 4.41 -8.88
CA LEU A 78 -3.68 3.65 -7.75
C LEU A 78 -3.64 4.45 -6.44
N VAL A 79 -2.56 5.18 -6.20
CA VAL A 79 -2.43 6.08 -5.03
C VAL A 79 -3.46 7.20 -5.09
N LEU A 80 -3.57 7.90 -6.22
CA LEU A 80 -4.55 8.99 -6.39
C LEU A 80 -5.99 8.50 -6.23
N PHE A 81 -6.30 7.33 -6.81
CA PHE A 81 -7.62 6.71 -6.66
C PHE A 81 -7.91 6.33 -5.19
N SER A 82 -6.91 5.80 -4.49
CA SER A 82 -7.03 5.47 -3.06
C SER A 82 -7.27 6.71 -2.20
N PHE A 83 -6.56 7.82 -2.48
CA PHE A 83 -6.80 9.10 -1.82
C PHE A 83 -8.21 9.63 -2.09
N TYR A 84 -8.69 9.52 -3.33
CA TYR A 84 -10.05 9.90 -3.68
C TYR A 84 -11.09 9.08 -2.90
N LEU A 85 -10.90 7.76 -2.80
CA LEU A 85 -11.77 6.90 -1.99
C LEU A 85 -11.78 7.29 -0.52
N ILE A 86 -10.62 7.57 0.08
CA ILE A 86 -10.52 8.06 1.46
C ILE A 86 -11.25 9.40 1.62
N PHE A 87 -11.08 10.32 0.67
CA PHE A 87 -11.74 11.62 0.70
C PHE A 87 -13.26 11.49 0.64
N VAL A 88 -13.80 10.73 -0.34
CA VAL A 88 -15.24 10.46 -0.45
C VAL A 88 -15.76 9.78 0.81
N TYR A 89 -15.04 8.79 1.33
CA TYR A 89 -15.42 8.12 2.56
C TYR A 89 -15.44 9.12 3.72
N SER A 90 -14.40 9.92 3.89
CA SER A 90 -14.32 10.94 4.93
C SER A 90 -15.49 11.93 4.87
N THR A 91 -15.91 12.36 3.68
CA THR A 91 -17.08 13.27 3.55
C THR A 91 -18.39 12.65 4.00
N LYS A 92 -18.51 11.31 4.00
CA LYS A 92 -19.72 10.62 4.45
C LYS A 92 -19.79 10.45 5.97
N TYR A 93 -18.64 10.46 6.66
CA TYR A 93 -18.57 10.18 8.10
C TYR A 93 -18.20 11.41 8.96
N PHE A 94 -17.60 12.45 8.37
CA PHE A 94 -17.16 13.65 9.09
C PHE A 94 -17.90 14.94 8.71
N PHE A 95 -18.66 14.95 7.61
CA PHE A 95 -19.48 16.08 7.14
C PHE A 95 -20.94 15.66 7.00
#